data_AF-A0A349PIL9-F1
#
_entry.id   AF-A0A349PIL9-F1
#
_cell.length_a   1.000
_cell.length_b   1.000
_cell.length_c   1.000
_cell.angle_alpha   90.00
_cell.angle_beta   90.00
_cell.angle_gamma   90.00
#
_symmetry.space_group_name_H-M   'P 1'
#
loop_
_entity.id
_entity.type
_entity.pdbx_description
1 polymer ?
#
loop_
_entity_poly.entity_id
_entity_poly.type
_entity_poly.pdbx_seq_one_letter_code
_entity_poly.pdbx_strand_id
1 'polypeptide(L)'
;MENLINKFEFDQALSYIWKIIADDNKHIAENKPWELVKTDEVKFKEVMRKLLNDLNLISKLLAPFMPETSEKIKKALEEKKLEKVLFQRIK
;
A
#
# COMPACT_ATOMS: atom_id res chain seq x y z
N MET A 1 16.39 -24.00 17.59
CA MET A 1 16.28 -22.67 18.22
C MET A 1 16.27 -21.57 17.14
N GLU A 2 17.22 -21.58 16.21
CA GLU A 2 17.26 -20.67 15.03
C GLU A 2 15.94 -20.65 14.23
N ASN A 3 15.33 -21.81 13.96
CA ASN A 3 14.07 -21.88 13.21
C ASN A 3 12.86 -21.24 13.93
N LEU A 4 12.87 -21.14 15.25
CA LEU A 4 11.78 -20.49 16.00
C LEU A 4 11.98 -18.97 16.04
N ILE A 5 13.23 -18.53 16.19
CA ILE A 5 13.60 -17.10 16.16
C ILE A 5 13.28 -16.51 14.78
N ASN A 6 13.70 -17.16 13.70
CA ASN A 6 13.39 -16.71 12.34
C ASN A 6 11.87 -16.63 12.11
N LYS A 7 11.10 -17.67 12.49
CA LYS A 7 9.63 -17.65 12.36
C LYS A 7 8.99 -16.51 13.14
N PHE A 8 9.43 -16.28 14.38
CA PHE A 8 8.91 -15.20 15.22
C PHE A 8 9.21 -13.80 14.64
N GLU A 9 10.36 -13.62 13.99
CA GLU A 9 10.70 -12.39 13.28
C GLU A 9 9.88 -12.23 11.97
N PHE A 10 9.64 -13.32 11.24
CA PHE A 10 8.78 -13.31 10.05
C PHE A 10 7.33 -12.94 10.38
N ASP A 11 6.75 -13.49 11.46
CA ASP A 11 5.39 -13.18 11.89
C ASP A 11 5.24 -11.71 12.33
N GLN A 12 6.25 -11.18 13.02
CA GLN A 12 6.29 -9.76 13.39
C GLN A 12 6.44 -8.85 12.17
N ALA A 13 7.29 -9.22 11.21
CA ALA A 13 7.46 -8.46 9.98
C ALA A 13 6.15 -8.39 9.18
N LEU A 14 5.44 -9.52 9.04
CA LEU A 14 4.13 -9.54 8.37
C LEU A 14 3.10 -8.71 9.13
N SER A 15 3.08 -8.79 10.46
CA SER A 15 2.20 -7.97 11.32
C SER A 15 2.47 -6.47 11.14
N TYR A 16 3.75 -6.08 11.01
CA TYR A 16 4.13 -4.69 10.74
C TYR A 16 3.65 -4.21 9.36
N ILE A 17 3.78 -5.05 8.33
CA ILE A 17 3.27 -4.73 6.98
C ILE A 17 1.75 -4.51 7.03
N TRP A 18 1.01 -5.39 7.70
CA TRP A 18 -0.45 -5.25 7.86
C TRP A 18 -0.84 -3.99 8.62
N LYS A 19 -0.05 -3.58 9.61
CA LYS A 19 -0.27 -2.32 10.33
C LYS A 19 -0.18 -1.11 9.39
N ILE A 20 0.84 -1.04 8.54
CA ILE A 20 0.98 0.05 7.56
C ILE A 20 -0.25 0.09 6.63
N ILE A 21 -0.67 -1.07 6.12
CA ILE A 21 -1.85 -1.18 5.25
C ILE A 21 -3.13 -0.68 5.96
N ALA A 22 -3.32 -1.04 7.24
CA ALA A 22 -4.46 -0.59 8.02
C ALA A 22 -4.43 0.93 8.26
N ASP A 23 -3.26 1.48 8.59
CA ASP A 23 -3.06 2.90 8.80
C ASP A 23 -3.31 3.70 7.52
N ASP A 24 -2.88 3.20 6.35
CA ASP A 24 -3.15 3.81 5.05
C ASP A 24 -4.64 3.78 4.69
N ASN A 25 -5.32 2.66 4.93
CA ASN A 25 -6.77 2.56 4.73
C ASN A 25 -7.52 3.58 5.59
N LYS A 26 -7.12 3.73 6.86
CA LYS A 26 -7.68 4.75 7.75
C LYS A 26 -7.40 6.17 7.23
N HIS A 27 -6.16 6.44 6.80
CA HIS A 27 -5.77 7.73 6.26
C HIS A 27 -6.57 8.11 4.99
N ILE A 28 -6.84 7.15 4.11
CA ILE A 28 -7.71 7.33 2.94
C ILE A 28 -9.13 7.70 3.37
N ALA A 29 -9.70 6.98 4.34
CA ALA A 29 -11.07 7.20 4.81
C ALA A 29 -11.24 8.58 5.46
N GLU A 30 -10.25 9.02 6.24
CA GLU A 30 -10.26 10.33 6.92
C GLU A 30 -10.07 11.49 5.94
N ASN A 31 -9.20 11.35 4.94
CA ASN A 31 -8.89 12.43 4.01
C ASN A 31 -9.79 12.48 2.78
N LYS A 32 -10.45 11.37 2.40
CA LYS A 32 -11.35 11.30 1.25
C LYS A 32 -10.75 11.93 -0.01
N PRO A 33 -9.65 11.40 -0.56
CA PRO A 33 -8.91 12.03 -1.67
C PRO A 33 -9.76 12.28 -2.92
N TRP A 34 -10.84 11.51 -3.15
CA TRP A 34 -11.80 11.71 -4.24
C TRP A 34 -12.62 13.01 -4.12
N GLU A 35 -12.75 13.56 -2.91
CA GLU A 35 -13.32 14.88 -2.63
C GLU A 35 -12.22 15.95 -2.70
N LEU A 36 -11.06 15.71 -2.06
CA LEU A 36 -9.95 16.68 -2.00
C LEU A 36 -9.44 17.11 -3.37
N VAL A 37 -9.41 16.20 -4.35
CA VAL A 37 -8.98 16.54 -5.72
C VAL A 37 -9.78 17.70 -6.34
N LYS A 38 -10.99 17.97 -5.84
CA LYS A 38 -11.86 19.06 -6.32
C LYS A 38 -11.77 20.33 -5.47
N THR A 39 -11.35 20.23 -4.22
CA THR A 39 -11.44 21.31 -3.24
C THR A 39 -10.09 21.85 -2.79
N ASP A 40 -9.07 20.99 -2.70
CA ASP A 40 -7.73 21.33 -2.21
C ASP A 40 -6.68 20.43 -2.88
N GLU A 41 -6.13 20.92 -3.99
CA GLU A 41 -5.14 20.20 -4.78
C GLU A 41 -3.82 19.99 -4.02
N VAL A 42 -3.44 20.92 -3.14
CA VAL A 42 -2.20 20.84 -2.38
C VAL A 42 -2.29 19.69 -1.39
N LYS A 43 -3.35 19.67 -0.57
CA LYS A 43 -3.58 18.59 0.38
C LYS A 43 -3.80 17.24 -0.31
N PHE A 44 -4.49 17.23 -1.45
CA PHE A 44 -4.62 16.02 -2.26
C PHE A 44 -3.25 15.45 -2.65
N LYS A 45 -2.34 16.28 -3.17
CA LYS A 45 -0.98 15.84 -3.55
C LYS A 45 -0.19 15.32 -2.36
N GLU A 46 -0.34 15.92 -1.18
CA GLU A 46 0.31 15.46 0.05
C GLU A 46 -0.18 14.06 0.46
N VAL A 47 -1.51 13.88 0.54
CA VAL A 47 -2.15 12.60 0.87
C VAL A 47 -1.72 11.52 -0.12
N MET A 48 -1.79 11.80 -1.42
CA MET A 48 -1.42 10.83 -2.46
C MET A 48 0.08 10.50 -2.41
N ARG A 49 0.96 11.47 -2.13
CA ARG A 49 2.41 11.23 -2.03
C ARG A 49 2.73 10.28 -0.86
N LYS A 50 2.11 10.47 0.31
CA LYS A 50 2.25 9.55 1.45
C LYS A 50 1.85 8.13 1.05
N LEU A 51 0.65 7.96 0.51
CA LEU A 51 0.10 6.64 0.15
C LEU A 51 0.97 5.93 -0.90
N LEU A 52 1.48 6.64 -1.89
CA LEU A 52 2.37 6.06 -2.90
C LEU A 52 3.73 5.64 -2.31
N ASN A 53 4.27 6.42 -1.37
CA ASN A 53 5.52 6.08 -0.68
C ASN A 53 5.34 4.83 0.18
N ASP A 54 4.25 4.74 0.92
CA ASP A 54 3.97 3.59 1.79
C ASP A 54 3.67 2.33 0.98
N LEU A 55 2.94 2.45 -0.14
CA LEU A 55 2.71 1.32 -1.05
C LEU A 55 4.01 0.79 -1.68
N ASN A 56 4.96 1.69 -2.02
CA ASN A 56 6.29 1.30 -2.49
C ASN A 56 7.09 0.58 -1.39
N LEU A 57 7.01 1.06 -0.14
CA LEU A 57 7.63 0.40 1.00
C LEU A 57 7.04 -0.99 1.22
N ILE A 58 5.71 -1.13 1.23
CA ILE A 58 4.99 -2.41 1.36
C ILE A 58 5.45 -3.39 0.29
N SER A 59 5.55 -2.97 -0.98
CA SER A 59 6.06 -3.84 -2.05
C SER A 59 7.46 -4.40 -1.73
N LYS A 60 8.38 -3.57 -1.26
CA LYS A 60 9.74 -4.01 -0.90
C LYS A 60 9.73 -4.99 0.27
N LEU A 61 8.93 -4.71 1.31
CA LEU A 61 8.82 -5.56 2.49
C LEU A 61 8.12 -6.89 2.21
N LEU A 62 7.21 -6.93 1.23
CA LEU A 62 6.51 -8.15 0.83
C LEU A 62 7.37 -9.09 -0.02
N ALA A 63 8.45 -8.63 -0.64
CA ALA A 63 9.28 -9.42 -1.54
C ALA A 63 9.69 -10.82 -1.02
N PRO A 64 10.16 -11.00 0.23
CA PRO A 64 10.53 -12.32 0.76
C PRO A 64 9.33 -13.23 1.11
N PHE A 65 8.10 -12.70 1.17
CA PHE A 65 6.89 -13.44 1.54
C PHE A 65 5.98 -13.74 0.34
N MET A 66 5.79 -12.74 -0.51
CA MET A 66 4.89 -12.74 -1.67
C MET A 66 5.58 -12.04 -2.84
N PRO A 67 6.58 -12.67 -3.47
CA PRO A 67 7.40 -12.05 -4.52
C PRO A 67 6.56 -11.58 -5.71
N GLU A 68 5.60 -12.40 -6.17
CA GLU A 68 4.69 -12.05 -7.27
C GLU A 68 3.81 -10.83 -6.95
N THR A 69 3.29 -10.74 -5.73
CA THR A 69 2.47 -9.60 -5.29
C THR A 69 3.34 -8.34 -5.18
N SER A 70 4.55 -8.47 -4.64
CA SER A 70 5.54 -7.37 -4.59
C SER A 70 5.79 -6.81 -5.98
N GLU A 71 6.03 -7.67 -6.97
CA GLU A 71 6.31 -7.28 -8.36
C GLU A 71 5.09 -6.61 -9.01
N LYS A 72 3.88 -7.17 -8.84
CA LYS A 72 2.64 -6.55 -9.32
C LYS A 72 2.45 -5.13 -8.78
N ILE A 73 2.73 -4.90 -7.50
CA ILE A 73 2.62 -3.57 -6.88
C ILE A 73 3.66 -2.60 -7.48
N LYS A 74 4.93 -3.03 -7.60
CA LYS A 74 6.00 -2.22 -8.22
C LYS A 74 5.64 -1.81 -9.64
N LYS A 75 5.26 -2.78 -10.46
CA LYS A 75 4.87 -2.56 -11.86
C LYS A 75 3.71 -1.57 -11.97
N ALA A 76 2.69 -1.70 -11.12
CA ALA A 76 1.55 -0.77 -11.09
C ALA A 76 1.97 0.67 -10.74
N LEU A 77 2.94 0.85 -9.84
CA LEU A 77 3.49 2.16 -9.47
C LEU A 77 4.33 2.78 -10.58
N GLU A 78 5.13 1.98 -11.29
CA GLU A 78 5.99 2.42 -12.39
C GLU A 78 5.19 2.77 -13.63
N GLU A 79 4.27 1.89 -14.05
CA GLU A 79 3.47 2.06 -15.25
C GLU A 79 2.31 3.04 -15.04
N LYS A 80 1.98 3.36 -13.79
CA LYS A 80 0.79 4.15 -13.38
C LYS A 80 -0.50 3.60 -13.97
N LYS A 81 -0.54 2.28 -14.20
CA LYS A 81 -1.65 1.55 -14.80
C LYS A 81 -2.00 0.36 -13.94
N LEU A 82 -3.29 0.08 -13.85
CA LEU A 82 -3.81 -1.14 -13.24
C LEU A 82 -4.24 -2.06 -14.38
N GLU A 83 -3.72 -3.30 -14.40
CA GLU A 83 -4.13 -4.31 -15.39
C GLU A 83 -5.64 -4.60 -15.29
N LYS A 84 -6.20 -4.51 -14.08
CA LYS A 84 -7.65 -4.62 -13.82
C LYS A 84 -8.04 -3.74 -12.64
N VAL A 85 -8.98 -2.83 -12.85
CA VAL A 85 -9.61 -2.07 -11.76
C VAL A 85 -10.54 -3.01 -10.98
N LEU A 86 -10.24 -3.23 -9.69
CA LEU A 86 -11.00 -4.14 -8.82
C LEU A 86 -12.45 -3.69 -8.61
N PHE A 87 -12.68 -2.39 -8.49
CA PHE A 87 -14.01 -1.82 -8.27
C PHE A 87 -14.36 -0.89 -9.43
N GLN A 88 -15.20 -1.39 -10.34
CA GLN A 88 -15.79 -0.56 -11.38
C GLN A 88 -16.81 0.40 -10.74
N ARG A 89 -16.86 1.64 -11.22
CA ARG A 89 -17.94 2.55 -10.82
C ARG A 89 -19.27 1.95 -11.28
N ILE A 90 -20.17 1.68 -10.33
CA ILE A 90 -21.56 1.37 -10.64
C ILE A 90 -22.16 2.64 -11.27
N LYS A 91 -22.67 2.53 -12.49
CA LYS A 91 -23.41 3.60 -13.17
C LYS A 91 -24.83 3.68 -12.65
#